data_AF-A0A832F3K6-F1
#
_entry.id   AF-A0A832F3K6-F1
#
_cell.length_a   1.000
_cell.length_b   1.000
_cell.length_c   1.000
_cell.angle_alpha   90.00
_cell.angle_beta   90.00
_cell.angle_gamma   90.00
#
_symmetry.space_group_name_H-M   'P 1'
#
loop_
_entity.id
_entity.type
_entity.pdbx_description
1 polymer ?
#
loop_
_entity_poly.entity_id
_entity_poly.type
_entity_poly.pdbx_seq_one_letter_code
_entity_poly.pdbx_strand_id
1 'polypeptide(L)' 'MSKGMSLAFGTPVSVAARLKKGQPIFMLEGKSSNKNHLLEAFRRASRKLSGVYRIKAA' A
#
# COMPACT_ATOMS: atom_id res chain seq x y z
N MET A 1 -39.15 -3.50 5.33
CA MET A 1 -38.73 -4.59 4.44
C MET A 1 -37.33 -4.30 3.93
N SER A 2 -36.39 -5.25 4.08
CA SER A 2 -35.06 -5.12 3.48
C SER A 2 -35.17 -5.32 1.96
N LYS A 3 -34.65 -4.39 1.16
CA LYS A 3 -34.66 -4.46 -0.31
C LYS A 3 -33.64 -5.44 -0.90
N GLY A 4 -32.83 -6.10 -0.06
CA GLY A 4 -31.79 -7.04 -0.50
C GLY A 4 -30.85 -6.39 -1.53
N MET A 5 -30.74 -7.01 -2.70
CA MET A 5 -29.91 -6.52 -3.82
C MET A 5 -30.69 -5.66 -4.85
N SER A 6 -31.94 -5.31 -4.59
CA SER A 6 -32.69 -4.42 -5.48
C SER A 6 -32.07 -3.02 -5.46
N LEU A 7 -31.71 -2.48 -6.64
CA LEU A 7 -31.02 -1.18 -6.81
C LEU A 7 -29.66 -1.10 -6.08
N ALA A 8 -28.88 -2.19 -6.09
CA ALA A 8 -27.61 -2.29 -5.36
C ALA A 8 -26.42 -1.47 -5.93
N PHE A 9 -26.63 -0.63 -6.94
CA PHE A 9 -25.55 0.24 -7.42
C PHE A 9 -25.16 1.23 -6.30
N GLY A 10 -23.93 1.09 -5.82
CA GLY A 10 -23.46 1.80 -4.63
C GLY A 10 -23.20 3.29 -4.87
N THR A 11 -23.17 4.04 -3.79
CA THR A 11 -22.64 5.41 -3.78
C THR A 11 -21.12 5.37 -3.58
N PRO A 12 -20.36 6.33 -4.15
CA PRO A 12 -18.92 6.36 -3.98
C PRO A 12 -18.56 6.73 -2.53
N VAL A 13 -17.79 5.88 -1.85
CA VAL A 13 -17.37 6.10 -0.44
C VAL A 13 -15.92 6.56 -0.34
N SER A 14 -15.02 6.00 -1.15
CA SER A 14 -13.58 6.26 -1.07
C SER A 14 -12.87 5.98 -2.38
N VAL A 15 -11.59 6.39 -2.46
CA VAL A 15 -10.71 6.13 -3.59
C VAL A 15 -9.70 5.04 -3.23
N ALA A 16 -9.32 4.22 -4.21
CA ALA A 16 -8.27 3.22 -4.08
C ALA A 16 -7.29 3.30 -5.24
N ALA A 17 -6.00 3.08 -4.94
CA ALA A 17 -4.95 3.01 -5.96
C ALA A 17 -4.88 1.60 -6.57
N ARG A 18 -4.89 1.51 -7.91
CA ARG A 18 -4.69 0.24 -8.63
C ARG A 18 -3.19 0.01 -8.85
N LEU A 19 -2.68 -1.12 -8.39
CA LEU A 19 -1.27 -1.47 -8.46
C LEU A 19 -1.03 -2.66 -9.39
N LYS A 20 0.09 -2.64 -10.11
CA LYS A 20 0.60 -3.79 -10.88
C LYS A 20 1.74 -4.49 -10.14
N LYS A 21 1.95 -5.77 -10.43
CA LYS A 21 3.06 -6.54 -9.85
C LYS A 21 4.40 -5.89 -10.21
N GLY A 22 5.23 -5.63 -9.20
CA GLY A 22 6.55 -5.04 -9.37
C GLY A 22 6.58 -3.50 -9.44
N GLN A 23 5.43 -2.83 -9.39
CA GLN A 23 5.36 -1.38 -9.35
C GLN A 23 5.89 -0.85 -8.00
N PRO A 24 6.80 0.15 -7.99
CA PRO A 24 7.23 0.80 -6.76
C PRO A 24 6.08 1.63 -6.17
N ILE A 25 5.90 1.54 -4.85
CA ILE A 25 4.85 2.27 -4.11
C ILE A 25 5.46 3.41 -3.32
N PHE A 26 6.54 3.11 -2.60
CA PHE A 26 7.29 4.07 -1.81
C PHE A 26 8.73 4.10 -2.31
N MET A 27 9.27 5.30 -2.39
CA MET A 27 10.66 5.57 -2.71
C MET A 27 11.16 6.59 -1.69
N LEU A 28 12.37 6.37 -1.18
CA LEU A 28 12.96 7.24 -0.18
C LEU A 28 14.46 7.30 -0.38
N GLU A 29 14.99 8.50 -0.28
CA GLU A 29 16.42 8.78 -0.33
C GLU A 29 16.90 9.22 1.05
N GLY A 30 18.10 8.81 1.42
CA GLY A 30 18.67 9.17 2.71
C GLY A 30 20.15 8.86 2.79
N LYS A 31 20.81 9.42 3.81
CA LYS A 31 22.22 9.16 4.07
C LYS A 31 22.47 7.68 4.34
N SER A 32 23.60 7.17 3.86
CA SER A 32 24.04 5.77 4.07
C SER A 32 24.13 5.39 5.55
N SER A 33 24.44 6.35 6.43
CA SER A 33 24.46 6.17 7.88
C SER A 33 23.11 5.70 8.46
N ASN A 34 21.99 6.04 7.82
CA ASN A 34 20.65 5.75 8.32
C ASN A 34 20.04 4.48 7.70
N LYS A 35 20.82 3.70 6.94
CA LYS A 35 20.34 2.53 6.17
C LYS A 35 19.44 1.59 6.99
N ASN A 36 19.83 1.29 8.23
CA ASN A 36 19.04 0.41 9.11
C ASN A 36 17.67 1.01 9.48
N HIS A 37 17.62 2.32 9.72
CA HIS A 37 16.38 3.03 9.98
C HIS A 37 15.46 3.07 8.75
N LEU A 38 16.05 3.26 7.56
CA LEU A 38 15.28 3.23 6.31
C LEU A 38 14.66 1.86 6.05
N LEU A 39 15.43 0.78 6.25
CA LEU A 39 14.93 -0.59 6.10
C LEU A 39 13.81 -0.89 7.10
N GLU A 40 13.95 -0.46 8.36
CA GLU A 40 12.92 -0.64 9.37
C GLU A 40 11.64 0.15 9.06
N ALA A 41 11.77 1.35 8.49
CA ALA A 41 10.62 2.13 8.02
C ALA A 41 9.85 1.39 6.91
N PHE A 42 10.55 0.85 5.91
CA PHE A 42 9.91 0.03 4.86
C PHE A 42 9.28 -1.26 5.41
N ARG A 43 9.91 -1.90 6.40
CA ARG A 43 9.34 -3.08 7.08
C ARG A 43 8.04 -2.75 7.83
N ARG A 44 7.95 -1.58 8.44
CA ARG A 44 6.71 -1.12 9.10
C ARG A 44 5.63 -0.76 8.08
N ALA A 45 6.00 -0.10 6.99
CA ALA A 45 5.09 0.24 5.90
C ALA A 45 4.50 -1.00 5.23
N SER A 46 5.31 -2.05 4.98
CA SER A 46 4.81 -3.28 4.35
C SER A 46 3.73 -3.98 5.18
N ARG A 47 3.78 -3.88 6.52
CA ARG A 47 2.75 -4.42 7.43
C ARG A 47 1.42 -3.67 7.39
N LYS A 48 1.37 -2.47 6.79
CA LYS A 48 0.15 -1.66 6.66
C LYS A 48 -0.55 -1.83 5.32
N LEU A 49 0.15 -2.43 4.34
CA LEU A 49 -0.41 -2.70 3.03
C LEU A 49 -0.95 -4.13 2.96
N SER A 50 -1.97 -4.34 2.13
CA SER A 50 -2.50 -5.68 1.87
C SER A 50 -1.60 -6.43 0.88
N GLY A 51 -1.11 -7.60 1.28
CA GLY A 51 -0.30 -8.47 0.43
C GLY A 51 1.18 -8.51 0.80
N VAL A 52 2.01 -9.01 -0.12
CA VAL A 52 3.46 -9.22 0.10
C VAL A 52 4.25 -8.22 -0.72
N TYR A 53 5.09 -7.45 -0.04
CA TYR A 53 5.93 -6.41 -0.63
C TYR A 53 7.40 -6.72 -0.48
N ARG A 54 8.19 -6.40 -1.51
CA ARG A 54 9.64 -6.53 -1.51
C ARG A 54 10.28 -5.18 -1.25
N ILE A 55 11.20 -5.15 -0.30
CA ILE A 55 12.08 -4.00 -0.08
C ILE A 55 13.30 -4.19 -0.99
N LYS A 56 13.56 -3.23 -1.87
CA LYS A 56 14.78 -3.18 -2.69
C LYS A 56 15.59 -1.97 -2.24
N ALA A 57 16.81 -2.21 -1.78
CA ALA A 57 17.80 -1.14 -1.65
C ALA A 57 18.37 -0.89 -3.05
N ALA A 58 18.37 0.39 -3.47
CA ALA A 58 19.12 0.84 -4.64
C ALA A 58 20.62 0.84 -4.33
#